data_AF-A0A8J6NDY1-F1
#
_entry.id   AF-A0A8J6NDY1-F1
#
_cell.length_a   1.000
_cell.length_b   1.000
_cell.length_c   1.000
_cell.angle_alpha   90.00
_cell.angle_beta   90.00
_cell.angle_gamma   90.00
#
_symmetry.space_group_name_H-M   'P 1'
#
loop_
_entity.id
_entity.type
_entity.pdbx_description
1 polymer ?
#
loop_
_entity_poly.entity_id
_entity_poly.type
_entity_poly.pdbx_seq_one_letter_code
_entity_poly.pdbx_strand_id
1 'polypeptide(L)' 'MSNKIVDIKSARQEATEGQAQCLRCKKLIPKVSRKCPYCGVNYSKELSEIIYETSPRKKRAALVIIALLLILILLIVL' A
#
# COMPACT_ATOMS: atom_id res chain seq x y z
N MET A 1 -35.17 6.20 -16.12
CA MET A 1 -35.05 5.22 -15.02
C MET A 1 -33.60 5.18 -14.56
N SER A 2 -33.40 5.62 -13.33
CA SER A 2 -32.13 5.83 -12.65
C SER A 2 -31.47 4.51 -12.23
N ASN A 3 -30.14 4.45 -12.35
CA ASN A 3 -29.22 4.21 -11.23
C ASN A 3 -27.88 3.69 -11.77
N LYS A 4 -26.93 4.60 -12.01
CA LYS A 4 -25.51 4.26 -11.84
C LYS A 4 -25.17 4.58 -10.39
N ILE A 5 -25.11 3.54 -9.58
CA ILE A 5 -24.51 3.58 -8.24
C ILE A 5 -23.03 3.88 -8.49
N VAL A 6 -22.64 5.13 -8.30
CA VAL A 6 -21.24 5.54 -8.33
C VAL A 6 -20.63 5.10 -7.00
N ASP A 7 -19.62 4.23 -7.09
CA ASP A 7 -18.82 3.73 -5.97
C ASP A 7 -18.12 4.89 -5.22
N ILE A 8 -18.74 5.38 -4.14
CA ILE A 8 -18.19 6.40 -3.23
C ILE A 8 -17.11 5.81 -2.30
N LYS A 9 -16.25 4.91 -2.79
CA LYS A 9 -15.10 4.37 -2.03
C LYS A 9 -13.77 4.45 -2.76
N SER A 10 -13.67 5.28 -3.80
CA SER A 10 -12.45 5.48 -4.59
C SER A 10 -11.98 6.93 -4.60
N ALA A 11 -12.15 7.67 -3.49
CA ALA A 11 -11.80 9.09 -3.39
C ALA A 11 -10.77 9.40 -2.28
N ARG A 12 -10.06 8.40 -1.75
CA ARG A 12 -9.03 8.62 -0.71
C ARG A 12 -7.67 7.98 -0.98
N GLN A 13 -7.46 7.44 -2.19
CA GLN A 13 -6.23 6.73 -2.55
C GLN A 13 -5.51 7.28 -3.79
N GLU A 14 -5.71 8.55 -4.16
CA GLU A 14 -5.05 9.12 -5.36
C GLU A 14 -4.33 10.47 -5.12
N ALA A 15 -4.25 10.98 -3.89
CA ALA A 15 -3.66 12.30 -3.62
C ALA A 15 -2.29 12.28 -2.92
N THR A 16 -1.66 11.11 -2.73
CA THR A 16 -0.29 11.00 -2.16
C THR A 16 0.57 9.98 -2.89
N GLU A 17 0.30 9.75 -4.18
CA GLU A 17 1.20 8.99 -5.05
C GLU A 17 2.35 9.91 -5.50
N GLY A 18 3.37 10.04 -4.65
CA GLY A 18 4.57 10.78 -5.03
C GLY A 18 5.22 11.56 -3.91
N GLN A 19 4.62 11.61 -2.72
CA GLN A 19 5.21 12.23 -1.54
C GLN A 19 5.58 11.18 -0.48
N ALA A 20 6.69 11.39 0.19
CA ALA A 20 7.19 10.64 1.34
C ALA A 20 7.58 11.60 2.45
N GLN A 21 7.57 11.12 3.68
CA GLN A 21 7.98 11.90 4.83
C GLN A 21 9.49 11.82 5.03
N CYS A 22 10.14 12.97 5.20
CA CYS A 22 11.56 13.01 5.55
C CYS A 22 11.79 12.40 6.94
N LEU A 23 12.63 11.35 7.03
CA LEU A 23 12.97 10.70 8.31
C LEU A 23 13.67 11.62 9.33
N ARG A 24 14.31 12.70 8.86
CA ARG A 24 15.05 13.64 9.72
C ARG A 24 14.19 14.79 10.25
N CYS A 25 13.42 15.45 9.38
CA CYS A 25 12.66 16.65 9.74
C CYS A 25 11.14 16.48 9.69
N LYS A 26 10.65 15.29 9.36
CA LYS A 26 9.22 14.92 9.29
C LYS A 26 8.37 15.71 8.29
N LYS A 27 8.98 16.54 7.43
CA LYS A 27 8.28 17.23 6.34
C LYS A 27 7.99 16.31 5.16
N LEU A 28 6.88 16.56 4.47
CA LEU A 28 6.52 15.87 3.23
C LEU A 28 7.39 16.37 2.08
N ILE A 29 7.98 15.44 1.34
CA ILE A 29 8.86 15.69 0.20
C ILE A 29 8.53 14.71 -0.93
N PRO A 30 8.89 15.01 -2.19
CA PRO A 30 8.71 14.06 -3.27
C PRO A 30 9.53 12.77 -3.05
N LYS A 31 8.95 11.60 -3.33
CA LYS A 31 9.61 10.27 -3.22
C LYS A 31 10.85 10.15 -4.11
N VAL A 32 10.88 10.90 -5.21
CA VAL A 32 12.00 10.94 -6.16
C VAL A 32 13.14 11.86 -5.72
N SER A 33 12.94 12.67 -4.67
CA SER A 33 13.97 13.61 -4.22
C SER A 33 15.10 12.87 -3.51
N ARG A 34 16.31 12.98 -4.04
CA ARG A 34 17.54 12.45 -3.41
C ARG A 34 18.05 13.29 -2.24
N LYS A 35 17.47 14.48 -2.02
CA LYS A 35 17.83 15.41 -0.96
C LYS A 35 16.59 16.10 -0.42
N CYS A 36 16.47 16.22 0.91
CA CYS A 36 15.40 16.99 1.51
C CYS A 36 15.67 18.50 1.33
N PRO A 37 14.76 19.27 0.70
CA PRO A 37 14.94 20.71 0.51
C PRO A 37 14.85 21.50 1.83
N TYR A 38 14.31 20.90 2.89
CA TYR A 38 14.07 21.59 4.15
C TYR A 38 15.19 21.41 5.18
N CYS A 39 15.81 20.22 5.23
CA CYS A 39 16.87 19.92 6.22
C CYS A 39 18.20 19.49 5.58
N GLY A 40 18.25 19.40 4.26
CA GLY A 40 19.47 19.10 3.51
C GLY A 40 19.96 17.66 3.60
N VAL A 41 19.24 16.75 4.26
CA VAL A 41 19.63 15.32 4.32
C VAL A 41 19.60 14.70 2.92
N ASN A 42 20.67 13.99 2.56
CA ASN A 42 20.74 13.22 1.32
C ASN A 42 20.25 11.79 1.58
N TYR A 43 19.35 11.31 0.73
CA TYR A 43 18.92 9.92 0.71
C TYR A 43 19.89 9.19 -0.23
N SER A 44 20.79 8.38 0.35
CA SER A 44 21.68 7.53 -0.45
C SER A 44 20.84 6.60 -1.31
N LYS A 45 21.18 6.51 -2.60
CA LYS A 45 20.53 5.65 -3.60
C LYS A 45 20.66 4.16 -3.29
N GLU A 46 21.53 3.78 -2.35
CA GLU A 46 21.81 2.39 -1.97
C GLU A 46 20.70 1.70 -1.14
N LEU A 47 19.58 2.38 -0.91
CA LEU A 47 18.38 1.80 -0.30
C LEU A 47 17.24 1.62 -1.32
N SER A 48 17.55 1.16 -2.53
CA SER A 48 16.52 0.77 -3.52
C SER A 48 15.63 -0.40 -3.08
N GLU A 49 15.85 -0.98 -1.89
CA GLU A 49 15.04 -2.07 -1.34
C GLU A 49 14.11 -1.66 -0.18
N ILE A 50 14.10 -0.40 0.25
CA ILE A 50 13.22 0.06 1.37
C ILE A 50 12.14 1.03 0.89
N ILE A 51 11.77 0.96 -0.39
CA ILE A 51 10.39 1.29 -0.75
C ILE A 51 9.63 -0.02 -0.61
N TYR A 52 9.24 -0.34 0.62
CA TYR A 52 8.20 -1.33 0.82
C TYR A 52 6.98 -0.83 0.07
N GLU A 53 6.71 -1.44 -1.08
CA GLU A 53 5.35 -1.64 -1.52
C GLU A 53 4.63 -2.28 -0.33
N THR A 54 4.01 -1.48 0.53
CA THR A 54 2.85 -1.97 1.25
C THR A 54 1.77 -2.11 0.18
N SER A 55 1.85 -3.21 -0.56
CA SER A 55 0.76 -3.77 -1.33
C SER A 55 -0.14 -4.50 -0.34
N PRO A 56 -1.30 -3.94 0.08
CA PRO A 56 -2.29 -4.70 0.83
C PRO A 56 -3.03 -5.73 -0.05
N ARG A 57 -2.67 -5.93 -1.33
CA ARG A 57 -3.46 -6.77 -2.24
C ARG A 57 -3.29 -8.27 -2.07
N LYS A 58 -2.18 -8.79 -1.52
CA LYS A 58 -1.98 -10.25 -1.40
C LYS A 58 -2.64 -10.92 -0.18
N LYS A 59 -3.08 -10.15 0.84
CA LYS A 59 -3.69 -10.73 2.05
C LYS A 59 -5.11 -11.27 1.84
N ARG A 60 -5.84 -10.77 0.83
CA ARG A 60 -7.20 -11.27 0.53
C ARG A 60 -7.19 -12.65 -0.12
N ALA A 61 -6.22 -12.95 -0.97
CA ALA A 61 -6.10 -14.25 -1.61
C ALA A 61 -5.71 -15.36 -0.60
N ALA A 62 -4.80 -15.05 0.34
CA ALA A 62 -4.38 -16.00 1.35
C ALA A 62 -5.54 -16.45 2.26
N LEU A 63 -6.40 -15.52 2.69
CA LEU A 63 -7.57 -15.85 3.52
C LEU A 63 -8.60 -16.71 2.78
N VAL A 64 -8.82 -16.45 1.49
CA VAL A 64 -9.74 -17.24 0.66
C VAL A 64 -9.24 -18.67 0.49
N ILE A 65 -7.93 -18.86 0.25
CA ILE A 65 -7.32 -20.19 0.12
C ILE A 65 -7.44 -20.97 1.44
N ILE A 66 -7.14 -20.34 2.58
CA ILE A 66 -7.26 -20.97 3.90
C ILE A 66 -8.70 -21.39 4.17
N ALA A 67 -9.68 -20.53 3.89
CA ALA A 67 -11.09 -20.86 4.06
C ALA A 67 -11.53 -22.05 3.19
N LEU A 68 -11.10 -22.08 1.92
CA LEU A 68 -11.37 -23.20 1.00
C LEU A 68 -10.78 -24.52 1.51
N LEU A 69 -9.56 -24.51 2.03
CA LEU A 69 -8.92 -25.70 2.60
C LEU A 69 -9.66 -26.23 3.84
N LEU A 70 -10.09 -25.33 4.74
CA LEU A 70 -10.85 -25.73 5.93
C LEU A 70 -12.19 -26.37 5.58
N ILE A 71 -12.91 -25.81 4.59
CA ILE A 71 -14.16 -26.38 4.10
C ILE A 71 -13.91 -27.78 3.51
N LEU A 72 -12.86 -27.95 2.71
CA LEU A 72 -12.52 -29.23 2.10
C LEU A 72 -12.16 -30.30 3.16
N ILE A 73 -11.42 -29.93 4.20
CA ILE A 73 -11.09 -30.84 5.31
C ILE A 73 -12.37 -31.25 6.08
N LEU A 74 -13.28 -30.31 6.33
CA LEU A 74 -14.54 -30.59 7.01
C LEU A 74 -15.39 -31.64 6.25
N LEU A 75 -15.45 -31.53 4.91
CA LEU A 75 -16.17 -32.48 4.05
C LEU A 75 -15.55 -33.89 4.03
N ILE A 76 -14.25 -34.02 4.27
CA ILE A 76 -13.58 -35.33 4.33
C ILE A 76 -13.84 -36.03 5.67
N VAL A 77 -13.98 -35.25 6.74
CA VAL A 77 -14.14 -35.76 8.11
C VAL A 77 -15.60 -36.09 8.45
N LEU A 78 -16.56 -35.46 7.77
CA LEU A 78 -18.00 -35.65 7.95
C LEU A 78 -18.55 -36.77 7.07
#